data_AF-A0A813KY90-F1
#
_entry.id   AF-A0A813KY90-F1
#
_cell.length_a   1.000
_cell.length_b   1.000
_cell.length_c   1.000
_cell.angle_alpha   90.00
_cell.angle_beta   90.00
_cell.angle_gamma   90.00
#
_symmetry.space_group_name_H-M   'P 1'
#
loop_
_entity.id
_entity.type
_entity.pdbx_description
1 polymer ?
#
loop_
_entity_poly.entity_id
_entity_poly.type
_entity_poly.pdbx_seq_one_letter_code
_entity_poly.pdbx_strand_id
1 'polypeptide(L)'
;MPWWLSLFGFQQSQRRRAILMLLFSTAIFCCMVAAVAMQLVTFCDPDSLGGFGNEVILTMGICSAACILQLNIRRPGQQSVVQATSEMFMDNVMLPEYVDLWLERSRRSRSEVAFLWFLAVAAEIAVVVWTSDELDPGQAVIHLAVFATVATAYCSVALYLLLVCSAQAAMVDHYSTTFADLSQDYNVLRHRWDQIQAILRRSAQCVAPCLLMLTITPVIVVVTGTIELILDNEADFQRILVKLVPKGFGLLGILRVLARVGEVTGNCDRLPVFLNSSLLGSGFDQEASHLIHFIERSKAGFYAFDAKVDYTVMSKVAYVFSGGLLTLLAKAVQL
;
A
#
# COMPACT_ATOMS: atom_id res chain seq x y z
N MET A 1 10.84 -1.08 38.50
CA MET A 1 11.02 -1.62 37.15
C MET A 1 10.09 -0.85 36.23
N PRO A 2 10.58 -0.09 35.24
CA PRO A 2 9.71 0.84 34.53
C PRO A 2 8.71 0.10 33.64
N TRP A 3 7.46 0.55 33.67
CA TRP A 3 6.31 -0.04 32.98
C TRP A 3 6.48 -0.16 31.46
N TRP A 4 7.34 0.65 30.84
CA TRP A 4 7.67 0.51 29.43
C TRP A 4 8.46 -0.77 29.09
N LEU A 5 9.02 -1.50 30.07
CA LEU A 5 9.68 -2.79 29.82
C LEU A 5 8.68 -3.92 29.53
N SER A 6 7.40 -3.81 29.91
CA SER A 6 6.37 -4.78 29.52
C SER A 6 6.00 -4.67 28.02
N LEU A 7 6.32 -3.55 27.35
CA LEU A 7 6.26 -3.42 25.89
C LEU A 7 7.29 -4.32 25.18
N PHE A 8 8.32 -4.84 25.87
CA PHE A 8 9.28 -5.77 25.26
C PHE A 8 8.74 -7.21 25.11
N GLY A 9 7.81 -7.65 25.97
CA GLY A 9 7.09 -8.92 25.77
C GLY A 9 6.16 -8.86 24.54
N PHE A 10 5.60 -7.68 24.27
CA PHE A 10 4.86 -7.35 23.06
C PHE A 10 5.74 -7.39 21.80
N GLN A 11 7.03 -7.07 21.95
CA GLN A 11 8.02 -7.04 20.87
C GLN A 11 8.32 -8.43 20.31
N GLN A 12 8.30 -9.50 21.12
CA GLN A 12 8.64 -10.86 20.65
C GLN A 12 7.51 -11.48 19.81
N SER A 13 6.25 -11.24 20.19
CA SER A 13 5.05 -11.60 19.41
C SER A 13 5.00 -10.84 18.08
N GLN A 14 5.22 -9.53 18.12
CA GLN A 14 5.31 -8.67 16.94
C GLN A 14 6.48 -9.07 16.01
N ARG A 15 7.63 -9.47 16.56
CA ARG A 15 8.80 -9.92 15.77
C ARG A 15 8.52 -11.23 15.04
N ARG A 16 7.88 -12.22 15.69
CA ARG A 16 7.45 -13.45 15.00
C ARG A 16 6.45 -13.17 13.88
N ARG A 17 5.54 -12.21 14.08
CA ARG A 17 4.53 -11.81 13.08
C ARG A 17 5.13 -11.01 11.92
N ALA A 18 6.07 -10.10 12.19
CA ALA A 18 6.82 -9.41 11.16
C ALA A 18 7.71 -10.37 10.36
N ILE A 19 8.34 -11.34 11.02
CA ILE A 19 9.09 -12.42 10.35
C ILE A 19 8.15 -13.27 9.49
N LEU A 20 6.96 -13.61 9.98
CA LEU A 20 5.96 -14.32 9.18
C LEU A 20 5.52 -13.48 7.97
N MET A 21 5.15 -12.21 8.15
CA MET A 21 4.79 -11.32 7.03
C MET A 21 5.96 -11.16 6.04
N LEU A 22 7.19 -11.07 6.53
CA LEU A 22 8.39 -11.00 5.70
C LEU A 22 8.60 -12.29 4.92
N LEU A 23 8.55 -13.46 5.58
CA LEU A 23 8.63 -14.79 4.97
C LEU A 23 7.51 -15.00 3.95
N PHE A 24 6.31 -14.46 4.19
CA PHE A 24 5.21 -14.52 3.23
C PHE A 24 5.43 -13.57 2.06
N SER A 25 5.86 -12.34 2.29
CA SER A 25 6.20 -11.40 1.20
C SER A 25 7.36 -11.92 0.34
N THR A 26 8.34 -12.60 0.95
CA THR A 26 9.44 -13.25 0.23
C THR A 26 8.96 -14.50 -0.50
N ALA A 27 8.09 -15.32 0.08
CA ALA A 27 7.48 -16.44 -0.63
C ALA A 27 6.68 -15.97 -1.85
N ILE A 28 5.88 -14.90 -1.71
CA ILE A 28 5.14 -14.26 -2.81
C ILE A 28 6.11 -13.80 -3.89
N PHE A 29 7.15 -13.06 -3.48
CA PHE A 29 8.15 -12.54 -4.41
C PHE A 29 8.89 -13.67 -5.12
N CYS A 30 9.26 -14.74 -4.41
CA CYS A 30 9.88 -15.94 -4.98
C CYS A 30 8.92 -16.65 -5.96
N CYS A 31 7.63 -16.74 -5.65
CA CYS A 31 6.64 -17.29 -6.59
C CYS A 31 6.49 -16.42 -7.85
N MET A 32 6.48 -15.09 -7.71
CA MET A 32 6.45 -14.18 -8.86
C MET A 32 7.72 -14.30 -9.69
N VAL A 33 8.90 -14.32 -9.07
CA VAL A 33 10.20 -14.48 -9.75
C VAL A 33 10.29 -15.84 -10.44
N ALA A 34 9.86 -16.91 -9.78
CA ALA A 34 9.84 -18.25 -10.35
C ALA A 34 8.90 -18.32 -11.55
N ALA A 35 7.75 -17.66 -11.50
CA ALA A 35 6.84 -17.62 -12.62
C ALA A 35 7.37 -16.79 -13.80
N VAL A 36 8.03 -15.65 -13.54
CA VAL A 36 8.73 -14.89 -14.58
C VAL A 36 9.87 -15.72 -15.19
N ALA A 37 10.64 -16.45 -14.35
CA ALA A 37 11.69 -17.35 -14.82
C ALA A 37 11.11 -18.50 -15.66
N MET A 38 9.97 -19.07 -15.26
CA MET A 38 9.28 -20.12 -16.01
C MET A 38 8.73 -19.57 -17.34
N GLN A 39 8.20 -18.34 -17.38
CA GLN A 39 7.82 -17.67 -18.63
C GLN A 39 9.02 -17.49 -19.56
N LEU A 40 10.17 -17.08 -19.02
CA LEU A 40 11.43 -16.97 -19.78
C LEU A 40 11.95 -18.33 -20.26
N VAL A 41 11.74 -19.41 -19.51
CA VAL A 41 12.10 -20.77 -19.93
C VAL A 41 11.18 -21.27 -21.05
N THR A 42 9.87 -21.04 -20.96
CA THR A 42 8.95 -21.32 -22.07
C THR A 42 9.23 -20.48 -23.31
N PHE A 43 9.76 -19.27 -23.16
CA PHE A 43 10.23 -18.47 -24.28
C PHE A 43 11.41 -19.14 -25.01
N CYS A 44 12.29 -19.83 -24.29
CA CYS A 44 13.43 -20.54 -24.88
C CYS A 44 13.02 -21.87 -25.53
N ASP A 45 11.91 -22.48 -25.13
CA ASP A 45 11.46 -23.78 -25.65
C ASP A 45 9.91 -23.87 -25.69
N PRO A 46 9.27 -23.31 -26.73
CA PRO A 46 7.81 -23.18 -26.83
C PRO A 46 7.08 -24.53 -26.96
N ASP A 47 7.79 -25.61 -27.30
CA ASP A 47 7.21 -26.95 -27.47
C ASP A 47 7.19 -27.76 -26.16
N SER A 48 7.90 -27.32 -25.12
CA SER A 48 8.20 -28.13 -23.93
C SER A 48 7.19 -28.05 -22.78
N LEU A 49 6.37 -27.00 -22.71
CA LEU A 49 5.34 -26.84 -21.68
C LEU A 49 4.15 -26.08 -22.26
N GLY A 50 3.01 -26.76 -22.39
CA GLY A 50 1.74 -26.12 -22.76
C GLY A 50 1.49 -24.90 -21.88
N GLY A 51 1.28 -23.74 -22.51
CA GLY A 51 1.26 -22.39 -21.90
C GLY A 51 0.35 -22.23 -20.67
N PHE A 52 -0.54 -23.19 -20.44
CA PHE A 52 -1.42 -23.29 -19.28
C PHE A 52 -0.69 -23.55 -17.94
N GLY A 53 0.45 -24.26 -17.95
CA GLY A 53 1.16 -24.62 -16.71
C GLY A 53 1.74 -23.41 -15.98
N ASN A 54 2.22 -22.41 -16.71
CA ASN A 54 2.91 -21.25 -16.14
C ASN A 54 1.94 -20.23 -15.52
N GLU A 55 0.77 -20.02 -16.13
CA GLU A 55 -0.26 -19.14 -15.55
C GLU A 55 -0.90 -19.76 -14.29
N VAL A 56 -1.10 -21.08 -14.28
CA VAL A 56 -1.65 -21.78 -13.11
C VAL A 56 -0.67 -21.77 -11.94
N ILE A 57 0.64 -21.94 -12.17
CA ILE A 57 1.65 -21.89 -11.10
C ILE A 57 1.82 -20.46 -10.56
N LEU A 58 1.91 -19.45 -11.44
CA LEU A 58 1.92 -18.03 -11.06
C LEU A 58 0.70 -17.74 -10.18
N THR A 59 -0.46 -18.23 -10.59
CA THR A 59 -1.67 -17.93 -9.86
C THR A 59 -1.83 -18.71 -8.58
N MET A 60 -1.49 -20.00 -8.54
CA MET A 60 -1.52 -20.76 -7.29
C MET A 60 -0.58 -20.14 -6.26
N GLY A 61 0.57 -19.59 -6.68
CA GLY A 61 1.45 -18.80 -5.81
C GLY A 61 0.78 -17.53 -5.25
N ILE A 62 0.10 -16.76 -6.11
CA ILE A 62 -0.56 -15.52 -5.67
C ILE A 62 -1.86 -15.78 -4.89
N CYS A 63 -2.63 -16.81 -5.23
CA CYS A 63 -3.85 -17.22 -4.54
C CYS A 63 -3.56 -17.88 -3.19
N SER A 64 -2.52 -18.70 -3.08
CA SER A 64 -2.08 -19.25 -1.79
C SER A 64 -1.58 -18.13 -0.88
N ALA A 65 -0.83 -17.17 -1.40
CA ALA A 65 -0.46 -15.97 -0.68
C ALA A 65 -1.65 -15.09 -0.25
N ALA A 66 -2.63 -14.90 -1.12
CA ALA A 66 -3.87 -14.17 -0.87
C ALA A 66 -4.71 -14.83 0.24
N CYS A 67 -4.92 -16.14 0.11
CA CYS A 67 -5.64 -16.95 1.10
C CYS A 67 -4.90 -16.95 2.43
N ILE A 68 -3.57 -17.03 2.44
CA ILE A 68 -2.77 -17.00 3.66
C ILE A 68 -2.75 -15.60 4.30
N LEU A 69 -2.77 -14.52 3.49
CA LEU A 69 -2.93 -13.15 3.99
C LEU A 69 -4.30 -12.96 4.63
N GLN A 70 -5.38 -13.44 3.99
CA GLN A 70 -6.74 -13.40 4.56
C GLN A 70 -6.91 -14.30 5.79
N LEU A 71 -6.32 -15.50 5.80
CA LEU A 71 -6.36 -16.42 6.94
C LEU A 71 -5.55 -15.88 8.13
N ASN A 72 -4.49 -15.12 7.90
CA ASN A 72 -3.76 -14.45 8.97
C ASN A 72 -4.54 -13.23 9.51
N ILE A 73 -5.20 -12.45 8.64
CA ILE A 73 -6.12 -11.36 9.07
C ILE A 73 -7.25 -11.89 9.96
N ARG A 74 -7.73 -13.12 9.69
CA ARG A 74 -8.77 -13.80 10.50
C ARG A 74 -8.26 -14.49 11.76
N ARG A 75 -6.94 -14.60 12.01
CA ARG A 75 -6.48 -15.16 13.28
C ARG A 75 -6.84 -14.18 14.42
N PRO A 76 -7.43 -14.66 15.53
CA PRO A 76 -7.84 -13.80 16.67
C PRO A 76 -6.67 -13.00 17.29
N GLY A 77 -5.42 -13.33 16.95
CA GLY A 77 -4.24 -12.54 17.30
C GLY A 77 -4.02 -11.27 16.45
N GLN A 78 -4.63 -11.10 15.27
CA GLN A 78 -4.47 -9.87 14.46
C GLN A 78 -5.58 -8.85 14.76
N GLN A 79 -6.74 -9.31 15.24
CA GLN A 79 -7.61 -8.50 16.11
C GLN A 79 -6.78 -7.92 17.26
N SER A 80 -5.86 -8.67 17.87
CA SER A 80 -4.96 -8.10 18.89
C SER A 80 -3.95 -7.06 18.37
N VAL A 81 -3.69 -6.89 17.06
CA VAL A 81 -2.82 -5.81 16.59
C VAL A 81 -3.64 -4.58 16.28
N VAL A 82 -4.77 -4.71 15.59
CA VAL A 82 -5.69 -3.58 15.42
C VAL A 82 -6.29 -3.18 16.77
N GLN A 83 -6.59 -4.13 17.66
CA GLN A 83 -7.02 -3.88 19.04
C GLN A 83 -5.90 -3.45 19.94
N ALA A 84 -4.67 -3.99 19.92
CA ALA A 84 -3.64 -3.44 20.82
C ALA A 84 -3.09 -2.11 20.31
N THR A 85 -3.06 -1.90 18.98
CA THR A 85 -2.79 -0.58 18.41
C THR A 85 -3.99 0.32 18.71
N SER A 86 -5.24 -0.14 18.60
CA SER A 86 -6.39 0.67 19.00
C SER A 86 -6.49 0.87 20.50
N GLU A 87 -6.13 -0.06 21.36
CA GLU A 87 -6.16 0.05 22.83
C GLU A 87 -5.05 0.99 23.25
N MET A 88 -3.83 0.81 22.72
CA MET A 88 -2.75 1.77 22.95
C MET A 88 -3.07 3.17 22.40
N PHE A 89 -3.81 3.26 21.28
CA PHE A 89 -4.29 4.53 20.72
C PHE A 89 -5.46 5.13 21.53
N MET A 90 -6.45 4.32 21.91
CA MET A 90 -7.70 4.72 22.57
C MET A 90 -7.48 5.04 24.04
N ASP A 91 -6.58 4.31 24.71
CA ASP A 91 -6.35 4.50 26.14
C ASP A 91 -5.39 5.67 26.44
N ASN A 92 -4.57 6.11 25.48
CA ASN A 92 -3.52 7.11 25.74
C ASN A 92 -3.51 8.35 24.83
N VAL A 93 -4.13 8.32 23.64
CA VAL A 93 -3.87 9.37 22.62
C VAL A 93 -5.11 9.85 21.85
N MET A 94 -6.13 9.01 21.62
CA MET A 94 -7.27 9.36 20.77
C MET A 94 -8.52 9.68 21.60
N LEU A 95 -8.93 10.95 21.62
CA LEU A 95 -10.30 11.31 22.00
C LEU A 95 -11.31 10.65 21.04
N PRO A 96 -12.55 10.38 21.50
CA PRO A 96 -13.61 9.76 20.69
C PRO A 96 -13.82 10.42 19.31
N GLU A 97 -13.70 11.74 19.25
CA GLU A 97 -13.89 12.54 18.03
C GLU A 97 -12.94 12.14 16.88
N TYR A 98 -11.73 11.64 17.19
CA TYR A 98 -10.77 11.24 16.16
C TYR A 98 -11.01 9.84 15.61
N VAL A 99 -11.61 8.99 16.44
CA VAL A 99 -12.05 7.66 16.00
C VAL A 99 -13.06 7.84 14.89
N ASP A 100 -13.98 8.79 15.02
CA ASP A 100 -14.97 9.11 14.00
C ASP A 100 -14.32 9.62 12.71
N LEU A 101 -13.38 10.58 12.80
CA LEU A 101 -12.66 11.08 11.63
C LEU A 101 -11.86 9.97 10.91
N TRP A 102 -11.20 9.09 11.69
CA TRP A 102 -10.48 7.94 11.15
C TRP A 102 -11.42 6.95 10.47
N LEU A 103 -12.55 6.61 11.11
CA LEU A 103 -13.54 5.68 10.58
C LEU A 103 -14.19 6.23 9.31
N GLU A 104 -14.50 7.53 9.27
CA GLU A 104 -15.06 8.18 8.08
C GLU A 104 -14.08 8.11 6.90
N ARG A 105 -12.82 8.53 7.10
CA ARG A 105 -11.75 8.44 6.08
C ARG A 105 -11.52 7.00 5.61
N SER A 106 -11.61 6.04 6.53
CA SER A 106 -11.45 4.62 6.24
C SER A 106 -12.64 4.05 5.47
N ARG A 107 -13.87 4.49 5.78
CA ARG A 107 -15.09 4.09 5.06
C ARG A 107 -15.05 4.56 3.61
N ARG A 108 -14.65 5.82 3.40
CA ARG A 108 -14.46 6.37 2.05
C ARG A 108 -13.40 5.61 1.26
N SER A 109 -12.25 5.33 1.88
CA SER A 109 -11.18 4.53 1.26
C SER A 109 -11.67 3.11 0.92
N ARG A 110 -12.52 2.52 1.78
CA ARG A 110 -13.13 1.21 1.53
C ARG A 110 -14.04 1.21 0.30
N SER A 111 -14.91 2.20 0.17
CA SER A 111 -15.78 2.30 -1.00
C SER A 111 -14.98 2.56 -2.29
N GLU A 112 -13.95 3.40 -2.24
CA GLU A 112 -13.08 3.71 -3.39
C GLU A 112 -12.36 2.44 -3.89
N VAL A 113 -11.74 1.67 -3.01
CA VAL A 113 -11.02 0.43 -3.41
C VAL A 113 -12.00 -0.67 -3.82
N ALA A 114 -13.15 -0.81 -3.15
CA ALA A 114 -14.16 -1.79 -3.55
C ALA A 114 -14.72 -1.49 -4.96
N PHE A 115 -14.90 -0.20 -5.28
CA PHE A 115 -15.30 0.24 -6.61
C PHE A 115 -14.22 -0.07 -7.66
N LEU A 116 -12.95 0.23 -7.38
CA LEU A 116 -11.83 -0.11 -8.28
C LEU A 116 -11.69 -1.62 -8.49
N TRP A 117 -11.87 -2.41 -7.43
CA TRP A 117 -11.87 -3.88 -7.52
C TRP A 117 -12.99 -4.38 -8.43
N PHE A 118 -14.22 -3.87 -8.24
CA PHE A 118 -15.36 -4.24 -9.07
C PHE A 118 -15.14 -3.89 -10.54
N LEU A 119 -14.62 -2.69 -10.82
CA LEU A 119 -14.27 -2.27 -12.18
C LEU A 119 -13.19 -3.16 -12.81
N ALA A 120 -12.16 -3.53 -12.04
CA ALA A 120 -11.11 -4.42 -12.51
C ALA A 120 -11.67 -5.81 -12.90
N VAL A 121 -12.49 -6.40 -12.03
CA VAL A 121 -13.10 -7.73 -12.29
C VAL A 121 -14.09 -7.67 -13.45
N ALA A 122 -14.93 -6.63 -13.51
CA ALA A 122 -15.88 -6.46 -14.61
C ALA A 122 -15.16 -6.26 -15.96
N ALA A 123 -14.08 -5.47 -15.97
CA ALA A 123 -13.25 -5.30 -17.15
C ALA A 123 -12.61 -6.63 -17.58
N GLU A 124 -12.10 -7.42 -16.63
CA GLU A 124 -11.51 -8.73 -16.92
C GLU A 124 -12.54 -9.71 -17.50
N ILE A 125 -13.76 -9.74 -16.95
CA ILE A 125 -14.86 -10.53 -17.52
C ILE A 125 -15.13 -10.11 -18.97
N ALA A 126 -15.15 -8.80 -19.26
CA ALA A 126 -15.34 -8.30 -20.63
C ALA A 126 -14.19 -8.71 -21.56
N VAL A 127 -12.93 -8.68 -21.08
CA VAL A 127 -11.76 -9.16 -21.84
C VAL A 127 -11.90 -10.64 -22.18
N VAL A 128 -12.26 -11.47 -21.20
CA VAL A 128 -12.42 -12.92 -21.39
C VAL A 128 -13.60 -13.25 -22.31
N VAL A 129 -14.72 -12.52 -22.22
CA VAL A 129 -15.86 -12.68 -23.13
C VAL A 129 -15.50 -12.26 -24.56
N TRP A 130 -14.70 -11.22 -24.74
CA TRP A 130 -14.25 -10.82 -26.08
C TRP A 130 -13.26 -11.84 -26.65
N THR A 131 -12.40 -12.42 -25.83
CA THR A 131 -11.40 -13.43 -26.24
C THR A 131 -11.93 -14.87 -26.20
N SER A 132 -13.24 -15.07 -26.04
CA SER A 132 -13.83 -16.39 -25.84
C SER A 132 -13.67 -17.34 -27.03
N ASP A 133 -13.48 -16.80 -28.23
CA ASP A 133 -13.28 -17.62 -29.45
C ASP A 133 -11.93 -18.36 -29.43
N GLU A 134 -10.99 -17.92 -28.59
CA GLU A 134 -9.62 -18.47 -28.51
C GLU A 134 -9.41 -19.36 -27.28
N LEU A 135 -10.21 -19.20 -26.22
CA LEU A 135 -10.06 -19.93 -24.97
C LEU A 135 -11.13 -21.02 -24.79
N ASP A 136 -10.69 -22.20 -24.36
CA ASP A 136 -11.59 -23.21 -23.82
C ASP A 136 -12.40 -22.61 -22.63
N PRO A 137 -13.72 -22.85 -22.53
CA PRO A 137 -14.57 -22.25 -21.51
C PRO A 137 -14.13 -22.61 -20.07
N GLY A 138 -13.55 -23.80 -19.88
CA GLY A 138 -12.97 -24.20 -18.59
C GLY A 138 -11.74 -23.35 -18.21
N GLN A 139 -10.89 -23.03 -19.19
CA GLN A 139 -9.71 -22.20 -18.99
C GLN A 139 -10.10 -20.74 -18.66
N ALA A 140 -11.11 -20.21 -19.36
CA ALA A 140 -11.66 -18.89 -19.11
C ALA A 140 -12.18 -18.73 -17.67
N VAL A 141 -12.94 -19.72 -17.16
CA VAL A 141 -13.45 -19.70 -15.79
C VAL A 141 -12.30 -19.76 -14.76
N ILE A 142 -11.29 -20.61 -15.01
CA ILE A 142 -10.11 -20.68 -14.14
C ILE A 142 -9.41 -19.33 -14.12
N HIS A 143 -9.10 -18.74 -15.28
CA HIS A 143 -8.45 -17.43 -15.40
C HIS A 143 -9.19 -16.31 -14.65
N LEU A 144 -10.53 -16.27 -14.74
CA LEU A 144 -11.33 -15.29 -14.00
C LEU A 144 -11.29 -15.50 -12.50
N ALA A 145 -11.40 -16.75 -12.02
CA ALA A 145 -11.32 -17.06 -10.59
C ALA A 145 -9.95 -16.72 -10.01
N VAL A 146 -8.90 -17.03 -10.78
CA VAL A 146 -7.51 -16.67 -10.59
C VAL A 146 -7.37 -15.15 -10.42
N PHE A 147 -7.77 -14.38 -11.43
CA PHE A 147 -7.65 -12.93 -11.44
C PHE A 147 -8.40 -12.29 -10.27
N ALA A 148 -9.66 -12.69 -10.06
CA ALA A 148 -10.49 -12.16 -8.98
C ALA A 148 -9.83 -12.35 -7.61
N THR A 149 -9.25 -13.54 -7.36
CA THR A 149 -8.56 -13.85 -6.11
C THR A 149 -7.33 -12.98 -5.91
N VAL A 150 -6.49 -12.82 -6.95
CA VAL A 150 -5.31 -11.95 -6.93
C VAL A 150 -5.71 -10.50 -6.69
N ALA A 151 -6.70 -10.00 -7.43
CA ALA A 151 -7.22 -8.64 -7.30
C ALA A 151 -7.77 -8.40 -5.87
N THR A 152 -8.50 -9.36 -5.30
CA THR A 152 -8.98 -9.25 -3.91
C THR A 152 -7.82 -9.19 -2.91
N ALA A 153 -6.78 -10.01 -3.08
CA ALA A 153 -5.58 -9.99 -2.23
C ALA A 153 -4.92 -8.61 -2.25
N TYR A 154 -4.73 -8.11 -3.46
CA TYR A 154 -4.09 -6.85 -3.74
C TYR A 154 -4.87 -5.67 -3.14
N CYS A 155 -6.18 -5.63 -3.38
CA CYS A 155 -7.08 -4.64 -2.78
C CYS A 155 -7.11 -4.74 -1.25
N SER A 156 -6.98 -5.94 -0.68
CA SER A 156 -6.90 -6.12 0.78
C SER A 156 -5.63 -5.49 1.36
N VAL A 157 -4.47 -5.68 0.70
CA VAL A 157 -3.21 -5.02 1.08
C VAL A 157 -3.31 -3.50 0.96
N ALA A 158 -3.88 -3.00 -0.15
CA ALA A 158 -4.08 -1.57 -0.36
C ALA A 158 -5.00 -0.96 0.71
N LEU A 159 -6.12 -1.62 1.04
CA LEU A 159 -7.02 -1.20 2.10
C LEU A 159 -6.34 -1.15 3.46
N TYR A 160 -5.53 -2.16 3.78
CA TYR A 160 -4.78 -2.18 5.02
C TYR A 160 -3.81 -0.99 5.13
N LEU A 161 -3.09 -0.67 4.06
CA LEU A 161 -2.21 0.50 4.01
C LEU A 161 -3.00 1.81 4.15
N LEU A 162 -4.10 1.96 3.42
CA LEU A 162 -4.96 3.15 3.51
C LEU A 162 -5.53 3.35 4.91
N LEU A 163 -5.89 2.26 5.61
CA LEU A 163 -6.36 2.28 6.99
C LEU A 163 -5.28 2.80 7.94
N VAL A 164 -4.06 2.24 7.83
CA VAL A 164 -2.90 2.64 8.66
C VAL A 164 -2.53 4.09 8.40
N CYS A 165 -2.38 4.50 7.13
CA CYS A 165 -2.05 5.88 6.79
C CYS A 165 -3.15 6.87 7.20
N SER A 166 -4.42 6.46 7.16
CA SER A 166 -5.52 7.31 7.64
C SER A 166 -5.50 7.51 9.15
N ALA A 167 -5.14 6.47 9.92
CA ALA A 167 -4.94 6.59 11.36
C ALA A 167 -3.76 7.52 11.68
N GLN A 168 -2.62 7.33 11.00
CA GLN A 168 -1.44 8.18 11.14
C GLN A 168 -1.74 9.65 10.82
N ALA A 169 -2.43 9.92 9.71
CA ALA A 169 -2.83 11.27 9.33
C ALA A 169 -3.74 11.90 10.40
N ALA A 170 -4.73 11.15 10.89
CA ALA A 170 -5.63 11.64 11.95
C ALA A 170 -4.89 11.96 13.26
N MET A 171 -3.86 11.20 13.64
CA MET A 171 -3.03 11.52 14.82
C MET A 171 -2.28 12.84 14.67
N VAL A 172 -1.69 13.08 13.50
CA VAL A 172 -0.93 14.31 13.23
C VAL A 172 -1.87 15.52 13.18
N ASP A 173 -3.03 15.36 12.55
CA ASP A 173 -4.09 16.38 12.52
C ASP A 173 -4.61 16.67 13.94
N HIS A 174 -4.79 15.63 14.77
CA HIS A 174 -5.18 15.82 16.17
C HIS A 174 -4.14 16.63 16.94
N TYR A 175 -2.87 16.24 16.86
CA TYR A 175 -1.79 16.94 17.55
C TYR A 175 -1.74 18.43 17.16
N SER A 176 -1.97 18.75 15.89
CA SER A 176 -1.98 20.15 15.42
C SER A 176 -3.14 20.95 16.01
N THR A 177 -4.34 20.35 16.11
CA THR A 177 -5.51 21.02 16.73
C THR A 177 -5.32 21.21 18.24
N THR A 178 -4.80 20.21 18.96
CA THR A 178 -4.55 20.33 20.41
C THR A 178 -3.49 21.35 20.75
N PHE A 179 -2.50 21.53 19.87
CA PHE A 179 -1.52 22.60 20.05
C PHE A 179 -2.14 24.00 19.91
N ALA A 180 -3.10 24.16 18.99
CA ALA A 180 -3.80 25.43 18.79
C ALA A 180 -4.62 25.84 20.03
N ASP A 181 -5.07 24.86 20.82
CA ASP A 181 -5.67 25.06 22.14
C ASP A 181 -4.57 25.38 23.17
N LEU A 182 -4.04 26.60 23.10
CA LEU A 182 -2.91 27.26 23.82
C LEU A 182 -2.83 27.13 25.36
N SER A 183 -3.61 26.26 25.99
CA SER A 183 -3.69 26.09 27.45
C SER A 183 -2.80 24.98 28.03
N GLN A 184 -2.01 24.29 27.21
CA GLN A 184 -1.26 23.09 27.63
C GLN A 184 0.23 23.35 27.89
N ASP A 185 0.77 22.61 28.87
CA ASP A 185 2.21 22.51 29.16
C ASP A 185 2.99 21.95 27.97
N TYR A 186 3.99 22.69 27.49
CA TYR A 186 4.83 22.31 26.35
C TYR A 186 5.58 20.98 26.56
N ASN A 187 5.86 20.58 27.80
CA ASN A 187 6.48 19.29 28.08
C ASN A 187 5.53 18.13 27.77
N VAL A 188 4.24 18.30 28.03
CA VAL A 188 3.21 17.31 27.70
C VAL A 188 3.08 17.18 26.18
N LEU A 189 3.04 18.31 25.47
CA LEU A 189 3.01 18.33 24.01
C LEU A 189 4.25 17.66 23.40
N ARG A 190 5.44 17.99 23.90
CA ARG A 190 6.68 17.34 23.49
C ARG A 190 6.64 15.82 23.67
N HIS A 191 6.19 15.35 24.83
CA HIS A 191 6.08 13.92 25.10
C HIS A 191 5.07 13.23 24.17
N ARG A 192 3.93 13.87 23.89
CA ARG A 192 2.94 13.37 22.92
C ARG A 192 3.52 13.29 21.51
N TRP A 193 4.29 14.28 21.08
CA TRP A 193 4.94 14.24 19.77
C TRP A 193 5.93 13.07 19.65
N ASP A 194 6.72 12.82 20.69
CA ASP A 194 7.64 11.68 20.73
C ASP A 194 6.91 10.35 20.58
N GLN A 195 5.76 10.20 21.22
CA GLN A 195 4.91 9.02 21.06
C GLN A 195 4.37 8.90 19.63
N ILE A 196 3.86 9.98 19.06
CA ILE A 196 3.36 10.02 17.66
C ILE A 196 4.47 9.63 16.69
N GLN A 197 5.67 10.20 16.84
CA GLN A 197 6.82 9.89 16.00
C GLN A 197 7.23 8.41 16.12
N ALA A 198 7.26 7.87 17.33
CA ALA A 198 7.57 6.46 17.56
C ALA A 198 6.54 5.54 16.88
N ILE A 199 5.25 5.87 16.99
CA ILE A 199 4.15 5.14 16.34
C ILE A 199 4.26 5.23 14.82
N LEU A 200 4.48 6.42 14.25
CA LEU A 200 4.67 6.64 12.81
C LEU A 200 5.81 5.78 12.27
N ARG A 201 6.99 5.83 12.90
CA ARG A 201 8.16 5.04 12.50
C ARG A 201 7.87 3.54 12.59
N ARG A 202 7.29 3.09 13.70
CA ARG A 202 7.05 1.66 13.93
C ARG A 202 6.04 1.09 12.95
N SER A 203 4.93 1.79 12.75
CA SER A 203 3.88 1.36 11.82
C SER A 203 4.38 1.41 10.37
N ALA A 204 5.10 2.46 9.97
CA ALA A 204 5.71 2.54 8.64
C ALA A 204 6.67 1.36 8.36
N GLN A 205 7.55 1.01 9.30
CA GLN A 205 8.41 -0.18 9.19
C GLN A 205 7.62 -1.48 9.05
N CYS A 206 6.51 -1.62 9.78
CA CYS A 206 5.68 -2.82 9.70
C CYS A 206 4.97 -2.96 8.34
N VAL A 207 4.62 -1.84 7.71
CA VAL A 207 3.87 -1.85 6.45
C VAL A 207 4.74 -1.65 5.20
N ALA A 208 6.02 -1.31 5.36
CA ALA A 208 6.95 -1.09 4.26
C ALA A 208 7.06 -2.28 3.27
N PRO A 209 7.10 -3.55 3.70
CA PRO A 209 7.10 -4.69 2.77
C PRO A 209 5.84 -4.77 1.92
N CYS A 210 4.68 -4.46 2.50
CA CYS A 210 3.41 -4.41 1.78
C CYS A 210 3.41 -3.30 0.72
N LEU A 211 3.94 -2.12 1.08
CA LEU A 211 4.09 -1.02 0.14
C LEU A 211 5.01 -1.39 -1.02
N LEU A 212 6.15 -2.04 -0.73
CA LEU A 212 7.09 -2.51 -1.76
C LEU A 212 6.42 -3.50 -2.71
N MET A 213 5.72 -4.50 -2.17
CA MET A 213 4.97 -5.48 -2.96
C MET A 213 3.96 -4.79 -3.89
N LEU A 214 3.18 -3.83 -3.38
CA LEU A 214 2.26 -3.06 -4.22
C LEU A 214 3.00 -2.28 -5.32
N THR A 215 4.14 -1.66 -5.02
CA THR A 215 4.88 -0.87 -6.02
C THR A 215 5.58 -1.72 -7.09
N ILE A 216 6.00 -2.95 -6.77
CA ILE A 216 6.67 -3.84 -7.72
C ILE A 216 5.67 -4.48 -8.69
N THR A 217 4.48 -4.86 -8.22
CA THR A 217 3.42 -5.49 -9.03
C THR A 217 3.13 -4.79 -10.36
N PRO A 218 2.88 -3.47 -10.43
CA PRO A 218 2.65 -2.77 -11.70
C PRO A 218 3.89 -2.71 -12.60
N VAL A 219 5.10 -2.72 -12.03
CA VAL A 219 6.34 -2.78 -12.83
C VAL A 219 6.42 -4.12 -13.55
N ILE A 220 6.12 -5.22 -12.83
CA ILE A 220 6.03 -6.56 -13.43
C ILE A 220 4.99 -6.54 -14.55
N VAL A 221 3.80 -5.99 -14.31
CA VAL A 221 2.73 -5.89 -15.32
C VAL A 221 3.18 -5.14 -16.57
N VAL A 222 3.86 -3.99 -16.42
CA VAL A 222 4.34 -3.21 -17.56
C VAL A 222 5.42 -4.00 -18.32
N VAL A 223 6.34 -4.64 -17.62
CA VAL A 223 7.41 -5.44 -18.24
C VAL A 223 6.83 -6.64 -18.98
N THR A 224 5.95 -7.43 -18.34
CA THR A 224 5.32 -8.59 -18.99
C THR A 224 4.46 -8.17 -20.18
N GLY A 225 3.69 -7.07 -20.05
CA GLY A 225 2.91 -6.53 -21.16
C GLY A 225 3.78 -6.00 -22.31
N THR A 226 4.96 -5.45 -22.02
CA THR A 226 5.92 -5.04 -23.06
C THR A 226 6.50 -6.25 -23.78
N ILE A 227 6.81 -7.31 -23.04
CA ILE A 227 7.31 -8.57 -23.61
C ILE A 227 6.24 -9.19 -24.51
N GLU A 228 4.99 -9.30 -24.05
CA GLU A 228 3.86 -9.77 -24.86
C GLU A 228 3.73 -8.98 -26.17
N LEU A 229 3.80 -7.65 -26.12
CA LEU A 229 3.74 -6.79 -27.32
C LEU A 229 4.91 -7.01 -28.29
N ILE A 230 6.11 -7.28 -27.78
CA ILE A 230 7.30 -7.51 -28.63
C ILE A 230 7.25 -8.90 -29.28
N LEU A 231 6.72 -9.90 -28.57
CA LEU A 231 6.67 -11.27 -29.04
C LEU A 231 5.52 -11.53 -30.00
N ASP A 232 4.37 -10.91 -29.74
CA ASP A 232 3.18 -11.08 -30.55
C ASP A 232 3.14 -10.02 -31.65
N ASN A 233 4.02 -10.20 -32.65
CA ASN A 233 4.23 -9.25 -33.75
C ASN A 233 2.99 -9.06 -34.65
N GLU A 234 1.96 -9.92 -34.48
CA GLU A 234 0.66 -9.85 -35.16
C GLU A 234 -0.51 -9.54 -34.22
N ALA A 235 -0.26 -9.30 -32.92
CA ALA A 235 -1.34 -8.95 -31.99
C ALA A 235 -2.02 -7.66 -32.43
N ASP A 236 -3.33 -7.75 -32.69
CA ASP A 236 -4.19 -6.57 -32.81
C ASP A 236 -3.98 -5.68 -31.57
N PHE A 237 -3.47 -4.47 -31.78
CA PHE A 237 -3.24 -3.49 -30.72
C PHE A 237 -4.44 -3.36 -29.77
N GLN A 238 -5.66 -3.40 -30.33
CA GLN A 238 -6.89 -3.33 -29.57
C GLN A 238 -6.97 -4.41 -28.49
N ARG A 239 -6.51 -5.63 -28.77
CA ARG A 239 -6.51 -6.76 -27.81
C ARG A 239 -5.56 -6.49 -26.65
N ILE A 240 -4.35 -6.00 -26.91
CA ILE A 240 -3.37 -5.68 -25.86
C ILE A 240 -3.89 -4.54 -24.98
N LEU A 241 -4.44 -3.49 -25.60
CA LEU A 241 -5.01 -2.36 -24.86
C LEU A 241 -6.12 -2.83 -23.92
N VAL A 242 -7.02 -3.67 -24.41
CA VAL A 242 -8.13 -4.25 -23.63
C VAL A 242 -7.61 -5.09 -22.47
N LYS A 243 -6.59 -5.93 -22.68
CA LYS A 243 -5.92 -6.71 -21.63
C LYS A 243 -5.22 -5.84 -20.56
N LEU A 244 -4.86 -4.58 -20.87
CA LEU A 244 -4.25 -3.66 -19.91
C LEU A 244 -5.27 -2.90 -19.06
N VAL A 245 -6.52 -2.75 -19.51
CA VAL A 245 -7.55 -1.99 -18.78
C VAL A 245 -7.78 -2.51 -17.35
N PRO A 246 -8.00 -3.83 -17.11
CA PRO A 246 -8.19 -4.37 -15.76
C PRO A 246 -6.99 -4.06 -14.84
N LYS A 247 -5.78 -4.17 -15.40
CA LYS A 247 -4.52 -3.91 -14.69
C LYS A 247 -4.35 -2.42 -14.35
N GLY A 248 -4.85 -1.53 -15.21
CA GLY A 248 -4.88 -0.08 -14.99
C GLY A 248 -5.68 0.33 -13.75
N PHE A 249 -6.80 -0.34 -13.46
CA PHE A 249 -7.55 -0.09 -12.22
C PHE A 249 -6.75 -0.47 -10.97
N GLY A 250 -5.96 -1.56 -11.05
CA GLY A 250 -5.02 -1.93 -10.00
C GLY A 250 -3.96 -0.86 -9.75
N LEU A 251 -3.43 -0.24 -10.81
CA LEU A 251 -2.47 0.86 -10.73
C LEU A 251 -3.06 2.11 -10.05
N LEU A 252 -4.30 2.49 -10.37
CA LEU A 252 -5.00 3.59 -9.71
C LEU A 252 -5.09 3.37 -8.19
N GLY A 253 -5.32 2.12 -7.76
CA GLY A 253 -5.28 1.74 -6.35
C GLY A 253 -3.94 2.01 -5.67
N ILE A 254 -2.81 1.76 -6.35
CA ILE A 254 -1.46 2.05 -5.82
C ILE A 254 -1.24 3.55 -5.70
N LEU A 255 -1.57 4.30 -6.75
CA LEU A 255 -1.38 5.75 -6.76
C LEU A 255 -2.14 6.38 -5.61
N ARG A 256 -3.33 5.86 -5.29
CA ARG A 256 -4.11 6.25 -4.13
C ARG A 256 -3.41 5.95 -2.80
N VAL A 257 -2.82 4.75 -2.65
CA VAL A 257 -2.03 4.37 -1.47
C VAL A 257 -0.81 5.29 -1.32
N LEU A 258 -0.04 5.50 -2.39
CA LEU A 258 1.14 6.37 -2.39
C LEU A 258 0.79 7.82 -2.07
N ALA A 259 -0.33 8.33 -2.60
CA ALA A 259 -0.83 9.65 -2.27
C ALA A 259 -1.16 9.78 -0.78
N ARG A 260 -1.76 8.75 -0.18
CA ARG A 260 -2.08 8.73 1.25
C ARG A 260 -0.84 8.64 2.13
N VAL A 261 0.17 7.87 1.70
CA VAL A 261 1.49 7.81 2.34
C VAL A 261 2.16 9.19 2.28
N GLY A 262 2.18 9.82 1.11
CA GLY A 262 2.73 11.16 0.90
C GLY A 262 2.01 12.22 1.73
N GLU A 263 0.70 12.08 1.93
CA GLU A 263 -0.11 12.97 2.79
C GLU A 263 0.30 12.90 4.26
N VAL A 264 0.55 11.70 4.81
CA VAL A 264 1.05 11.56 6.18
C VAL A 264 2.37 12.32 6.35
N THR A 265 3.30 12.12 5.42
CA THR A 265 4.58 12.84 5.41
C THR A 265 4.38 14.35 5.24
N GLY A 266 3.50 14.77 4.32
CA GLY A 266 3.19 16.17 4.06
C GLY A 266 2.59 16.88 5.27
N ASN A 267 1.71 16.22 6.03
CA ASN A 267 1.14 16.77 7.26
C ASN A 267 2.23 16.94 8.33
N CYS A 268 3.13 15.96 8.47
CA CYS A 268 4.28 16.07 9.38
C CYS A 268 5.20 17.24 9.01
N ASP A 269 5.48 17.43 7.71
CA ASP A 269 6.39 18.47 7.24
C ASP A 269 5.79 19.89 7.34
N ARG A 270 4.47 20.02 7.20
CA ARG A 270 3.76 21.30 7.34
C ARG A 270 3.49 21.69 8.78
N LEU A 271 3.51 20.73 9.70
CA LEU A 271 3.16 20.96 11.10
C LEU A 271 3.99 22.08 11.75
N PRO A 272 5.34 22.12 11.70
CA PRO A 272 6.11 23.20 12.33
C PRO A 272 5.70 24.59 11.85
N VAL A 273 5.45 24.74 10.54
CA VAL A 273 5.02 26.00 9.93
C VAL A 273 3.62 26.39 10.42
N PHE A 274 2.71 25.42 10.49
CA PHE A 274 1.37 25.62 11.04
C PHE A 274 1.43 26.09 12.50
N LEU A 275 2.20 25.40 13.36
CA LEU A 275 2.35 25.78 14.78
C LEU A 275 2.94 27.18 14.93
N ASN A 276 3.98 27.50 14.16
CA ASN A 276 4.58 28.83 14.15
C ASN A 276 3.56 29.91 13.74
N SER A 277 2.70 29.62 12.75
CA SER A 277 1.65 30.54 12.33
C SER A 277 0.53 30.72 13.36
N SER A 278 0.18 29.66 14.10
CA SER A 278 -0.84 29.74 15.16
C SER A 278 -0.39 30.57 16.37
N LEU A 279 0.91 30.74 16.56
CA LEU A 279 1.48 31.56 17.64
C LEU A 279 1.58 33.05 17.28
N LEU A 280 1.39 33.41 16.00
CA LEU A 280 1.43 34.80 15.53
C LEU A 280 0.31 35.59 16.21
N GLY A 281 0.68 36.39 17.23
CA GLY A 281 -0.25 37.22 18.00
C GLY A 281 -0.14 37.04 19.52
N SER A 282 0.47 35.95 19.99
CA SER A 282 0.62 35.64 21.42
C SER A 282 1.89 36.22 22.08
N GLY A 283 2.78 36.85 21.30
CA GLY A 283 4.11 37.27 21.73
C GLY A 283 5.17 36.22 21.40
N PHE A 284 6.45 36.56 21.61
CA PHE A 284 7.55 35.61 21.38
C PHE A 284 7.66 34.65 22.58
N ASP A 285 7.10 33.46 22.43
CA ASP A 285 7.24 32.38 23.41
C ASP A 285 8.44 31.48 23.07
N GLN A 286 9.47 31.52 23.93
CA GLN A 286 10.70 30.76 23.75
C GLN A 286 10.48 29.24 23.85
N GLU A 287 9.57 28.79 24.72
CA GLU A 287 9.30 27.36 24.91
C GLU A 287 8.59 26.78 23.68
N ALA A 288 7.66 27.55 23.12
CA ALA A 288 6.99 27.20 21.87
C ALA A 288 7.99 27.09 20.71
N SER A 289 8.92 28.05 20.58
CA SER A 289 9.99 28.00 19.58
C SER A 289 10.90 26.77 19.73
N HIS A 290 11.26 26.41 20.97
CA HIS A 290 12.03 25.20 21.25
C HIS A 290 11.29 23.92 20.83
N LEU A 291 9.98 23.83 21.10
CA LEU A 291 9.16 22.70 20.69
C LEU A 291 9.01 22.62 19.16
N ILE A 292 8.80 23.74 18.47
CA ILE A 292 8.72 23.78 17.00
C ILE A 292 10.03 23.28 16.37
N HIS A 293 11.18 23.76 16.86
CA HIS A 293 12.48 23.29 16.39
C HIS A 293 12.73 21.81 16.71
N PHE A 294 12.22 21.32 17.84
CA PHE A 294 12.26 19.91 18.18
C PHE A 294 11.48 19.06 17.16
N ILE A 295 10.24 19.45 16.85
CA ILE A 295 9.38 18.79 15.85
C ILE A 295 10.06 18.79 14.48
N GLU A 296 10.59 19.93 14.04
CA GLU A 296 11.28 20.06 12.75
C GLU A 296 12.53 19.16 12.63
N ARG A 297 13.31 19.06 13.71
CA ARG A 297 14.51 18.21 13.76
C ARG A 297 14.19 16.72 13.88
N SER A 298 13.01 16.37 14.38
CA SER A 298 12.57 14.98 14.52
C SER A 298 12.44 14.26 13.16
N LYS A 299 12.25 15.03 12.07
CA LYS A 299 12.01 14.52 10.71
C LYS A 299 10.95 13.42 10.69
N ALA A 300 9.86 13.60 11.43
CA ALA A 300 8.74 12.67 11.42
C ALA A 300 8.14 12.55 10.00
N GLY A 301 7.52 11.41 9.72
CA GLY A 301 6.93 11.11 8.42
C GLY A 301 6.85 9.61 8.20
N PHE A 302 6.45 9.23 6.99
CA PHE A 302 6.40 7.83 6.59
C PHE A 302 7.74 7.38 6.01
N TYR A 303 8.30 6.29 6.54
CA TYR A 303 9.58 5.73 6.10
C TYR A 303 9.39 4.30 5.60
N ALA A 304 9.83 4.02 4.38
CA ALA A 304 9.92 2.68 3.82
C ALA A 304 11.40 2.33 3.59
N PHE A 305 11.91 1.29 4.27
CA PHE A 305 13.32 0.88 4.20
C PHE A 305 14.30 2.06 4.44
N ASP A 306 14.04 2.82 5.49
CA ASP A 306 14.79 4.04 5.88
C ASP A 306 14.75 5.20 4.87
N ALA A 307 14.07 5.04 3.73
CA ALA A 307 13.76 6.13 2.81
C ALA A 307 12.45 6.81 3.20
N LYS A 308 12.50 8.14 3.37
CA LYS A 308 11.30 8.96 3.60
C LYS A 308 10.46 8.99 2.33
N VAL A 309 9.19 8.57 2.41
CA VAL A 309 8.27 8.59 1.28
C VAL A 309 7.51 9.90 1.29
N ASP A 310 7.79 10.77 0.32
CA ASP A 310 7.16 12.07 0.12
C ASP A 310 6.42 12.15 -1.22
N TYR A 311 5.82 13.31 -1.51
CA TYR A 311 5.17 13.56 -2.80
C TYR A 311 6.12 13.50 -3.99
N THR A 312 7.43 13.72 -3.78
CA THR A 312 8.45 13.63 -4.83
C THR A 312 8.72 12.19 -5.22
N VAL A 313 8.74 11.26 -4.25
CA VAL A 313 8.81 9.82 -4.54
C VAL A 313 7.55 9.37 -5.26
N MET A 314 6.36 9.81 -4.81
CA MET A 314 5.10 9.52 -5.48
C MET A 314 5.09 10.00 -6.94
N SER A 315 5.52 11.23 -7.21
CA SER A 315 5.52 11.78 -8.57
C SER A 315 6.50 11.06 -9.49
N LYS A 316 7.68 10.64 -8.99
CA LYS A 316 8.63 9.81 -9.73
C LYS A 316 8.04 8.46 -10.10
N VAL A 317 7.37 7.81 -9.15
CA VAL A 317 6.72 6.52 -9.38
C VAL A 317 5.58 6.66 -10.40
N ALA A 318 4.73 7.68 -10.24
CA ALA A 318 3.66 7.99 -11.19
C ALA A 318 4.21 8.28 -12.61
N TYR A 319 5.33 9.00 -12.70
CA TYR A 319 6.00 9.32 -13.96
C TYR A 319 6.56 8.07 -14.66
N VAL A 320 7.21 7.17 -13.92
CA VAL A 320 7.71 5.90 -14.49
C VAL A 320 6.54 5.08 -15.05
N PHE A 321 5.42 5.03 -14.34
CA PHE A 321 4.24 4.30 -14.81
C PHE A 321 3.56 4.95 -16.00
N SER A 322 3.31 6.27 -15.95
CA SER A 322 2.68 6.97 -17.06
C SER A 322 3.55 6.96 -18.31
N GLY A 323 4.87 7.12 -18.15
CA GLY A 323 5.86 7.00 -19.22
C GLY A 323 5.92 5.59 -19.81
N GLY A 324 5.91 4.55 -18.98
CA GLY A 324 5.84 3.16 -19.42
C GLY A 324 4.57 2.86 -20.21
N LEU A 325 3.40 3.27 -19.68
CA LEU A 325 2.11 3.13 -20.35
C LEU A 325 2.07 3.89 -21.67
N LEU A 326 2.58 5.12 -21.71
CA LEU A 326 2.60 5.94 -22.92
C LEU A 326 3.56 5.37 -23.96
N THR A 327 4.68 4.78 -23.54
CA THR A 327 5.61 4.10 -24.45
C THR A 327 4.94 2.87 -25.08
N LEU A 328 4.22 2.09 -24.28
CA LEU A 328 3.41 0.96 -24.77
C LEU A 328 2.37 1.43 -25.78
N LEU A 329 1.62 2.50 -25.47
CA LEU A 329 0.64 3.09 -26.37
C LEU A 329 1.27 3.64 -27.66
N ALA A 330 2.42 4.29 -27.57
CA ALA A 330 3.12 4.85 -28.72
C ALA A 330 3.65 3.77 -29.66
N LYS A 331 4.20 2.67 -29.11
CA LYS A 331 4.63 1.52 -29.90
C LYS A 331 3.46 0.82 -30.57
N ALA A 332 2.36 0.71 -29.84
CA ALA A 332 1.12 0.19 -30.36
C ALA A 332 0.54 0.98 -31.56
N VAL A 333 0.64 2.31 -31.57
CA VAL A 333 0.13 3.14 -32.69
C VAL A 333 1.00 3.01 -33.95
N GLN A 334 2.24 2.54 -33.83
CA GLN A 334 3.17 2.39 -34.95
C GLN A 334 3.02 1.04 -35.67
N LEU A 335 2.36 0.06 -35.05
CA LEU A 335 2.08 -1.27 -35.60
C LEU A 335 0.73 -1.25 -36.32
#